data_AF-A0A1L9X4T8-F1
#
_entry.id   AF-A0A1L9X4T8-F1
#
_cell.length_a   1.000
_cell.length_b   1.000
_cell.length_c   1.000
_cell.angle_alpha   90.00
_cell.angle_beta   90.00
_cell.angle_gamma   90.00
#
_symmetry.space_group_name_H-M   'P 1'
#
loop_
_entity.id
_entity.type
_entity.pdbx_description
1 polymer ?
#
loop_
_entity_poly.entity_id
_entity_poly.type
_entity_poly.pdbx_seq_one_letter_code
_entity_poly.pdbx_strand_id
1 'polypeptide(L)' 'IYNNAQCCISEELGIVGVDCEAPSTTPSDATGLRSICAAAGKVPRCCAVPIAGQDVLCTNA' A
#
# COMPACT_ATOMS: atom_id res chain seq x y z
N ILE A 1 13.64 -4.55 -2.03
CA ILE A 1 13.47 -3.47 -1.02
C ILE A 1 12.00 -3.16 -0.77
N TYR A 2 11.14 -3.11 -1.80
CA TYR A 2 9.69 -2.94 -1.63
C TYR A 2 8.97 -4.25 -1.23
N ASN A 3 9.11 -4.68 0.02
CA ASN A 3 8.55 -5.95 0.52
C ASN A 3 7.43 -5.75 1.56
N ASN A 4 7.04 -4.53 1.85
CA ASN A 4 6.00 -4.24 2.84
C ASN A 4 4.68 -3.94 2.11
N ALA A 5 3.71 -4.83 2.24
CA ALA A 5 2.36 -4.59 1.73
C ALA A 5 1.69 -3.47 2.53
N GLN A 6 1.23 -2.42 1.84
CA GLN A 6 0.53 -1.28 2.41
C GLN A 6 -0.67 -0.92 1.54
N CYS A 7 -1.69 -0.33 2.16
CA CYS A 7 -2.81 0.31 1.49
C CYS A 7 -2.64 1.82 1.60
N CYS A 8 -2.51 2.52 0.49
CA CYS A 8 -2.25 3.96 0.45
C CYS A 8 -3.32 4.71 -0.35
N ILE A 9 -3.40 6.02 -0.18
CA ILE A 9 -4.15 6.88 -1.10
C ILE A 9 -3.25 7.12 -2.33
N SER A 10 -3.85 7.08 -3.53
CA SER A 10 -3.13 7.37 -4.77
C SER A 10 -3.05 8.88 -4.96
N GLU A 11 -1.85 9.42 -5.14
CA GLU A 11 -1.67 10.76 -5.69
C GLU A 11 -1.19 10.71 -7.15
N GLU A 12 -1.39 11.83 -7.85
CA GLU A 12 -1.27 12.05 -9.31
C GLU A 12 0.05 11.56 -9.94
N LEU A 13 1.11 11.35 -9.15
CA LEU A 13 2.41 10.91 -9.66
C LEU A 13 2.65 9.40 -9.57
N GLY A 14 1.73 8.60 -9.02
CA GLY A 14 1.75 7.13 -9.13
C GLY A 14 2.93 6.40 -8.45
N ILE A 15 3.92 7.09 -7.88
CA ILE A 15 5.11 6.55 -7.19
C ILE A 15 5.19 6.95 -5.71
N VAL A 16 4.40 7.94 -5.29
CA VAL A 16 4.29 8.33 -3.88
C VAL A 16 2.96 7.81 -3.34
N GLY A 17 3.02 7.03 -2.26
CA GLY A 17 1.84 6.67 -1.48
C GLY A 17 1.75 7.63 -0.30
N VAL A 18 0.67 8.40 -0.22
CA VAL A 18 0.35 9.21 0.95
C VAL A 18 -0.70 8.48 1.78
N ASP A 19 -0.72 8.72 3.10
CA ASP A 19 -1.65 8.06 4.03
C ASP A 19 -1.65 6.51 3.91
N CYS A 20 -0.46 5.94 3.82
CA CYS A 20 -0.26 4.49 3.80
C CYS A 20 -0.53 3.86 5.16
N GLU A 21 -1.27 2.76 5.17
CA GLU A 21 -1.56 1.95 6.35
C GLU A 21 -1.34 0.46 6.07
N ALA A 22 -1.08 -0.31 7.12
CA ALA A 22 -0.99 -1.76 7.00
C ALA A 22 -2.36 -2.34 6.60
N PRO A 23 -2.40 -3.33 5.69
CA PRO A 23 -3.64 -4.02 5.36
C PRO A 23 -4.24 -4.65 6.62
N SER A 24 -5.57 -4.63 6.72
CA SER A 24 -6.32 -5.10 7.89
C SER A 24 -6.14 -6.59 8.17
N THR A 25 -5.73 -7.36 7.15
CA THR A 25 -5.36 -8.77 7.25
C THR A 25 -4.12 -9.04 6.41
N THR A 26 -3.39 -10.11 6.75
CA THR A 26 -2.22 -10.51 5.97
C THR A 26 -2.67 -11.02 4.60
N PRO A 27 -2.32 -10.35 3.49
CA PRO A 27 -2.64 -10.84 2.15
C PRO A 27 -1.83 -12.10 1.85
N SER A 28 -2.47 -13.10 1.23
CA SER A 28 -1.80 -14.32 0.76
C SER A 28 -1.14 -14.12 -0.62
N ASP A 29 -1.66 -13.18 -1.40
CA ASP A 29 -1.17 -12.83 -2.73
C ASP A 29 -1.53 -11.36 -3.09
N ALA A 30 -1.10 -10.91 -4.27
CA ALA A 30 -1.36 -9.55 -4.74
C ALA A 30 -2.85 -9.26 -4.98
N THR A 31 -3.65 -10.28 -5.33
CA THR A 31 -5.10 -10.13 -5.54
C THR A 31 -5.83 -9.94 -4.22
N GLY A 32 -5.43 -10.68 -3.18
CA GLY A 32 -5.88 -10.50 -1.81
C GLY A 32 -5.54 -9.11 -1.30
N LEU A 33 -4.31 -8.64 -1.53
CA LEU A 33 -3.92 -7.28 -1.16
C LEU A 33 -4.77 -6.22 -1.89
N ARG A 34 -5.02 -6.38 -3.20
CA ARG A 34 -5.94 -5.50 -3.97
C ARG A 34 -7.32 -5.45 -3.33
N SER A 35 -7.90 -6.59 -3.01
CA SER A 35 -9.24 -6.69 -2.41
C SER A 35 -9.30 -6.04 -1.03
N ILE A 36 -8.29 -6.26 -0.19
CA ILE A 36 -8.20 -5.68 1.16
C ILE A 36 -8.12 -4.15 1.07
N CYS A 37 -7.22 -3.62 0.24
CA CYS A 37 -7.08 -2.17 0.11
C CYS A 37 -8.30 -1.52 -0.55
N ALA A 38 -8.92 -2.17 -1.54
CA ALA A 38 -10.14 -1.68 -2.17
C ALA A 38 -11.31 -1.59 -1.18
N ALA A 39 -11.45 -2.56 -0.26
CA ALA A 39 -12.45 -2.51 0.81
C ALA A 39 -12.24 -1.31 1.77
N ALA A 40 -11.00 -0.83 1.90
CA ALA A 40 -10.65 0.37 2.65
C ALA A 40 -10.71 1.67 1.82
N GLY A 41 -11.09 1.59 0.54
CA GLY A 41 -11.09 2.75 -0.38
C GLY A 41 -9.68 3.23 -0.77
N LYS A 42 -8.67 2.38 -0.64
CA LYS A 42 -7.25 2.67 -0.87
C LYS A 42 -6.68 1.83 -2.03
N VAL A 43 -5.50 2.19 -2.51
CA VAL A 43 -4.75 1.42 -3.52
C VAL A 43 -3.67 0.55 -2.87
N PRO A 44 -3.43 -0.66 -3.41
CA PRO A 44 -2.41 -1.58 -2.90
C PRO A 44 -1.02 -1.16 -3.36
N ARG A 45 -0.06 -1.18 -2.44
CA ARG A 45 1.32 -0.74 -2.67
C ARG A 45 2.32 -1.65 -1.96
N CYS A 46 3.51 -1.75 -2.53
CA CYS A 46 4.67 -2.34 -1.89
C CYS A 46 5.64 -1.22 -1.53
N CYS A 47 5.90 -1.04 -0.23
CA CYS A 47 6.70 0.06 0.28
C CYS A 47 8.05 -0.42 0.84
N ALA A 48 9.06 0.44 0.80
CA ALA A 48 10.41 0.10 1.28
C ALA A 48 10.49 -0.05 2.81
N VAL A 49 9.61 0.64 3.53
CA VAL A 49 9.50 0.58 5.00
C VAL A 49 8.07 0.25 5.44
N PRO A 50 7.90 -0.42 6.60
CA PRO A 50 6.59 -0.84 7.10
C PRO A 50 5.81 0.27 7.84
N ILE A 51 6.37 1.46 8.01
CA ILE A 51 5.80 2.50 8.87
C ILE A 51 4.75 3.31 8.10
N ALA A 52 3.53 3.34 8.66
CA ALA A 52 2.42 4.17 8.24
C ALA A 52 2.63 5.64 8.65
N GLY A 53 2.20 6.59 7.81
CA GLY A 53 2.09 8.01 8.18
C GLY A 53 3.22 8.97 7.77
N GLN A 54 4.12 8.58 6.86
CA GLN A 54 5.11 9.48 6.24
C GLN A 54 5.08 9.29 4.72
N ASP A 55 5.56 10.24 3.92
CA ASP A 55 5.74 10.07 2.47
C ASP A 55 6.69 8.89 2.22
N VAL A 56 6.12 7.71 1.95
CA VAL A 56 6.90 6.49 1.76
C VAL A 56 7.12 6.28 0.27
N LEU A 57 8.37 5.98 -0.10
CA LEU A 57 8.69 5.44 -1.41
C LEU A 57 8.01 4.06 -1.56
N CYS A 58 7.02 4.00 -2.46
CA CYS A 58 6.23 2.81 -2.71
C CYS A 58 6.07 2.56 -4.21
N THR A 59 5.96 1.30 -4.60
CA THR A 59 5.63 0.89 -5.96
C THR A 59 4.24 0.26 -6.00
N ASN A 60 3.64 0.20 -7.19
CA ASN A 60 2.43 -0.59 -7.40
C ASN A 60 2.71 -2.06 -7.04
N ALA A 61 1.77 -2.66 -6.30
CA ALA A 61 1.74 -4.09 -5.98
C ALA A 61 0.92 -4.86 -7.02
#